data_AF-A0A4Y2AJB8-F1
#
_entry.id   AF-A0A4Y2AJB8-F1
#
_cell.length_a   1.000
_cell.length_b   1.000
_cell.length_c   1.000
_cell.angle_alpha   90.00
_cell.angle_beta   90.00
_cell.angle_gamma   90.00
#
_symmetry.space_group_name_H-M   'P 1'
#
loop_
_entity.id
_entity.type
_entity.pdbx_description
1 polymer ?
#
loop_
_entity_poly.entity_id
_entity_poly.type
_entity_poly.pdbx_seq_one_letter_code
_entity_poly.pdbx_strand_id
1 'polypeptide(L)'
;MVTNFANTFKADLIIEFNYLKKQGKRFALSFDEWTSQKNHRYLNLNVHYKEKRFNLGLIRIHGSSAAEHTISVIKKKKKKKTRLERFGLDSDTDIIGVMVEVGKLMSCYQQLCFAHGLPLTMVDMLNKNNIEREEEHQEITSNESDTDDEETNNTYEEQGVTVITTTDPRHLHLSRAEVIPRYNDLQKMRKVVKLFKRSPTKYDMYLEKYVKEDTGEEISLILDCSIRWNSLLATIERFHKLKVCIDKAVEDRLSYP
;
A
#
# COMPACT_ATOMS: atom_id res chain seq x y z
N MET A 1 -36.13 9.97 8.74
CA MET A 1 -35.67 11.06 7.86
C MET A 1 -34.44 10.66 7.04
N VAL A 2 -33.34 10.22 7.66
CA VAL A 2 -32.11 9.78 6.96
C VAL A 2 -32.33 8.60 5.99
N THR A 3 -33.13 7.61 6.40
CA THR A 3 -33.49 6.45 5.55
C THR A 3 -34.27 6.84 4.31
N ASN A 4 -35.19 7.80 4.42
CA ASN A 4 -35.97 8.31 3.29
C ASN A 4 -35.07 9.05 2.31
N PHE A 5 -34.20 9.93 2.80
CA PHE A 5 -33.21 10.61 1.96
C PHE A 5 -32.31 9.63 1.19
N ALA A 6 -31.78 8.61 1.89
CA ALA A 6 -30.93 7.60 1.25
C ALA A 6 -31.67 6.78 0.19
N ASN A 7 -32.96 6.47 0.42
CA ASN A 7 -33.78 5.77 -0.55
C ASN A 7 -34.11 6.63 -1.78
N THR A 8 -34.42 7.92 -1.57
CA THR A 8 -34.65 8.88 -2.66
C THR A 8 -33.38 9.06 -3.50
N PHE A 9 -32.26 9.36 -2.87
CA PHE A 9 -30.97 9.51 -3.55
C PHE A 9 -30.60 8.26 -4.35
N LYS A 10 -30.84 7.07 -3.78
CA LYS A 10 -30.66 5.81 -4.47
C LYS A 10 -31.57 5.67 -5.69
N ALA A 11 -32.85 6.05 -5.58
CA ALA A 11 -33.78 6.01 -6.70
C ALA A 11 -33.34 6.94 -7.83
N ASP A 12 -32.88 8.15 -7.49
CA ASP A 12 -32.37 9.13 -8.46
C ASP A 12 -31.14 8.59 -9.20
N LEU A 13 -30.21 7.96 -8.49
CA LEU A 13 -29.05 7.30 -9.11
C LEU A 13 -29.46 6.17 -10.05
N ILE A 14 -30.46 5.34 -9.67
CA ILE A 14 -30.97 4.28 -10.55
C ILE A 14 -31.56 4.87 -11.83
N ILE A 15 -32.32 5.97 -11.73
CA ILE A 15 -32.89 6.66 -12.88
C ILE A 15 -31.78 7.18 -13.79
N GLU A 16 -30.76 7.84 -13.23
CA GLU A 16 -29.63 8.37 -13.99
C GLU A 16 -28.83 7.26 -14.70
N PHE A 17 -28.52 6.16 -14.00
CA PHE A 17 -27.84 5.02 -14.62
C PHE A 17 -28.66 4.40 -15.74
N ASN A 18 -29.96 4.20 -15.55
CA ASN A 18 -30.83 3.65 -16.59
C ASN A 18 -30.91 4.55 -17.82
N TYR A 19 -30.96 5.87 -17.62
CA TYR A 19 -30.93 6.84 -18.72
C TYR A 19 -29.61 6.73 -19.51
N LEU A 20 -28.47 6.71 -18.83
CA LEU A 20 -27.15 6.59 -19.46
C LEU A 20 -26.99 5.24 -20.17
N LYS A 21 -27.46 4.13 -19.58
CA LYS A 21 -27.45 2.79 -20.20
C LYS A 21 -28.25 2.74 -21.49
N LYS A 22 -29.43 3.35 -21.52
CA LYS A 22 -30.27 3.42 -22.75
C LYS A 22 -29.57 4.14 -23.90
N GLN A 23 -28.63 5.02 -23.61
CA GLN A 23 -27.78 5.68 -24.61
C GLN A 23 -26.52 4.87 -24.98
N GLY A 24 -26.43 3.62 -24.56
CA GLY A 24 -25.27 2.76 -24.78
C GLY A 24 -24.01 3.21 -24.02
N LYS A 25 -24.15 4.02 -22.96
CA LYS A 25 -23.01 4.44 -22.15
C LYS A 25 -22.57 3.34 -21.20
N ARG A 26 -21.27 3.25 -20.98
CA ARG A 26 -20.63 2.32 -20.05
C ARG A 26 -19.81 3.10 -19.01
N PHE A 27 -19.48 2.42 -17.92
CA PHE A 27 -18.94 3.04 -16.71
C PHE A 27 -17.60 2.42 -16.30
N ALA A 28 -16.80 3.18 -15.56
CA ALA A 28 -15.64 2.63 -14.85
C ALA A 28 -15.95 2.52 -13.36
N LEU A 29 -15.31 1.57 -12.68
CA LEU A 29 -15.38 1.40 -11.23
C LEU A 29 -14.05 1.76 -10.59
N SER A 30 -14.11 2.37 -9.41
CA SER A 30 -12.98 2.42 -8.52
C SER A 30 -13.37 1.96 -7.12
N PHE A 31 -12.41 1.32 -6.47
CA PHE A 31 -12.53 0.90 -5.09
C PHE A 31 -11.55 1.69 -4.22
N ASP A 32 -11.95 1.93 -2.98
CA ASP A 32 -11.07 2.44 -1.94
C ASP A 32 -11.26 1.57 -0.70
N GLU A 33 -10.18 0.95 -0.23
CA GLU A 33 -10.21 0.09 0.94
C GLU A 33 -9.66 0.85 2.15
N TRP A 34 -10.43 0.83 3.23
CA TRP A 34 -10.06 1.47 4.47
C TRP A 34 -10.22 0.50 5.64
N THR A 35 -9.23 0.52 6.55
CA THR A 35 -9.29 -0.22 7.82
C THR A 35 -9.45 0.77 8.97
N SER A 36 -10.49 0.57 9.78
CA SER A 36 -10.75 1.40 10.95
C SER A 36 -9.79 1.12 12.11
N GLN A 37 -9.75 2.04 13.08
CA GLN A 37 -9.02 1.85 14.34
C GLN A 37 -9.49 0.61 15.13
N LYS A 38 -10.75 0.18 14.94
CA LYS A 38 -11.31 -1.05 15.54
C LYS A 38 -11.06 -2.28 14.66
N ASN A 39 -10.11 -2.20 13.74
CA ASN A 39 -9.75 -3.25 12.78
C ASN A 39 -10.94 -3.73 11.91
N HIS A 40 -11.90 -2.85 11.63
CA HIS A 40 -12.98 -3.15 10.69
C HIS A 40 -12.57 -2.68 9.30
N ARG A 41 -12.72 -3.55 8.29
CA ARG A 41 -12.43 -3.21 6.90
C ARG A 41 -13.67 -2.76 6.17
N TYR A 42 -13.52 -1.72 5.35
CA TYR A 42 -14.57 -1.15 4.55
C TYR A 42 -14.07 -0.95 3.12
N LEU A 43 -14.95 -1.24 2.17
CA LEU A 43 -14.75 -1.00 0.75
C LEU A 43 -15.72 0.09 0.30
N ASN A 44 -15.20 1.20 -0.17
CA ASN A 44 -15.99 2.23 -0.84
C ASN A 44 -16.09 1.91 -2.33
N LEU A 45 -17.30 2.02 -2.89
CA LEU A 45 -17.55 1.75 -4.29
C LEU A 45 -17.93 3.04 -5.03
N ASN A 46 -17.17 3.39 -6.06
CA ASN A 46 -17.45 4.55 -6.90
C ASN A 46 -17.63 4.14 -8.36
N VAL A 47 -18.64 4.70 -9.01
CA VAL A 47 -18.91 4.56 -10.43
C VAL A 47 -18.52 5.87 -11.11
N HIS A 48 -17.81 5.78 -12.23
CA HIS A 48 -17.31 6.93 -12.98
C HIS A 48 -17.90 6.94 -14.38
N TYR A 49 -18.33 8.11 -14.82
CA TYR A 49 -18.73 8.38 -16.19
C TYR A 49 -18.25 9.77 -16.60
N LYS A 50 -17.30 9.85 -17.53
CA LYS A 50 -16.60 11.09 -17.87
C LYS A 50 -16.08 11.75 -16.59
N GLU A 51 -16.46 12.98 -16.31
CA GLU A 51 -16.07 13.74 -15.12
C GLU A 51 -17.00 13.51 -13.91
N LYS A 52 -18.13 12.81 -14.10
CA LYS A 52 -19.06 12.51 -13.02
C LYS A 52 -18.59 11.32 -12.20
N ARG A 53 -18.73 11.43 -10.88
CA ARG A 53 -18.45 10.37 -9.90
C ARG A 53 -19.69 10.11 -9.06
N PHE A 54 -20.09 8.84 -8.97
CA PHE A 54 -21.23 8.40 -8.19
C PHE A 54 -20.75 7.47 -7.08
N ASN A 55 -20.92 7.89 -5.83
CA ASN A 55 -20.57 7.07 -4.68
C ASN A 55 -21.74 6.13 -4.34
N LEU A 56 -21.50 4.82 -4.40
CA LEU A 56 -22.50 3.78 -4.09
C LEU A 56 -22.49 3.37 -2.60
N GLY A 57 -21.65 4.02 -1.80
CA GLY A 57 -21.52 3.86 -0.36
C GLY A 57 -20.49 2.80 0.06
N LEU A 58 -20.31 2.73 1.37
CA LEU A 58 -19.37 1.83 2.04
C LEU A 58 -19.95 0.43 2.24
N ILE A 59 -19.13 -0.59 2.05
CA ILE A 59 -19.44 -2.00 2.30
C ILE A 59 -18.50 -2.49 3.38
N ARG A 60 -19.05 -3.02 4.48
CA ARG A 60 -18.23 -3.66 5.51
C ARG A 60 -17.76 -5.03 5.01
N ILE A 61 -16.46 -5.24 4.99
CA ILE A 61 -15.81 -6.52 4.72
C ILE A 61 -15.62 -7.25 6.05
N HIS A 62 -15.97 -8.54 6.08
CA HIS A 62 -15.72 -9.40 7.24
C HIS A 62 -14.66 -10.42 6.85
N GLY A 63 -13.53 -10.44 7.57
CA GLY A 63 -12.38 -11.30 7.25
C GLY A 63 -11.43 -10.67 6.23
N SER A 64 -10.79 -11.52 5.41
CA SER A 64 -9.80 -11.11 4.42
C SER A 64 -10.41 -10.32 3.25
N SER A 65 -9.64 -9.36 2.71
CA SER A 65 -9.98 -8.55 1.53
C SER A 65 -9.21 -9.03 0.30
N ALA A 66 -9.20 -10.34 0.05
CA ALA A 66 -8.63 -10.89 -1.17
C ALA A 66 -9.43 -10.41 -2.40
N ALA A 67 -8.82 -10.38 -3.58
CA ALA A 67 -9.46 -9.89 -4.81
C ALA A 67 -10.75 -10.67 -5.12
N GLU A 68 -10.75 -11.99 -4.87
CA GLU A 68 -11.90 -12.88 -5.02
C GLU A 68 -13.04 -12.49 -4.07
N HIS A 69 -12.72 -12.09 -2.84
CA HIS A 69 -13.71 -11.67 -1.87
C HIS A 69 -14.39 -10.37 -2.33
N THR A 70 -13.60 -9.41 -2.81
CA THR A 70 -14.08 -8.15 -3.37
C THR A 70 -14.98 -8.39 -4.58
N ILE A 71 -14.60 -9.31 -5.49
CA ILE A 71 -15.46 -9.73 -6.60
C ILE A 71 -16.75 -10.33 -6.09
N SER A 72 -16.69 -11.16 -5.06
CA SER A 72 -17.88 -11.80 -4.49
C SER A 72 -18.89 -10.81 -3.91
N VAL A 73 -18.45 -9.58 -3.58
CA VAL A 73 -19.29 -8.47 -3.12
C VAL A 73 -19.95 -7.72 -4.29
N ILE A 74 -19.34 -7.76 -5.47
CA ILE A 74 -19.68 -6.96 -6.65
C ILE A 74 -20.40 -7.81 -7.72
N LYS A 75 -19.91 -9.02 -7.98
CA LYS A 75 -20.45 -10.04 -8.88
C LYS A 75 -21.50 -10.90 -8.19
N LYS A 76 -22.53 -11.22 -8.96
CA LYS A 76 -23.78 -11.87 -8.54
C LYS A 76 -23.54 -13.13 -7.71
N LYS A 77 -24.03 -13.14 -6.48
CA LYS A 77 -24.20 -14.37 -5.68
C LYS A 77 -25.68 -14.77 -5.74
N LYS A 78 -25.95 -16.04 -6.08
CA LYS A 78 -27.29 -16.62 -6.36
C LYS A 78 -28.41 -16.30 -5.35
N LYS A 79 -28.12 -15.82 -4.14
CA LYS A 79 -29.11 -15.54 -3.07
C LYS A 79 -29.21 -14.09 -2.60
N LYS A 80 -28.34 -13.16 -3.04
CA LYS A 80 -28.37 -11.76 -2.56
C LYS A 80 -27.93 -10.79 -3.64
N LYS A 81 -28.73 -9.74 -3.85
CA LYS A 81 -28.36 -8.65 -4.77
C LYS A 81 -27.05 -8.02 -4.33
N THR A 82 -26.10 -7.92 -5.26
CA THR A 82 -24.80 -7.26 -5.03
C THR A 82 -24.99 -5.76 -4.87
N ARG A 83 -23.91 -5.05 -4.51
CA ARG A 83 -23.99 -3.58 -4.43
C ARG A 83 -24.36 -2.97 -5.78
N LEU A 84 -23.77 -3.43 -6.89
CA LEU A 84 -24.10 -2.94 -8.23
C LEU A 84 -25.55 -3.23 -8.64
N GLU A 85 -26.03 -4.46 -8.41
CA GLU A 85 -27.40 -4.84 -8.74
C GLU A 85 -28.43 -4.03 -7.95
N ARG A 86 -28.09 -3.59 -6.74
CA ARG A 86 -28.95 -2.68 -5.95
C ARG A 86 -29.12 -1.32 -6.61
N PHE A 87 -28.21 -0.90 -7.49
CA PHE A 87 -28.27 0.33 -8.28
C PHE A 87 -28.59 0.08 -9.77
N GLY A 88 -29.00 -1.14 -10.14
CA GLY A 88 -29.37 -1.47 -11.52
C GLY A 88 -28.20 -1.63 -12.49
N LEU A 89 -26.98 -1.80 -11.97
CA LEU A 89 -25.76 -2.02 -12.73
C LEU A 89 -25.38 -3.49 -12.76
N ASP A 90 -24.89 -3.94 -13.92
CA ASP A 90 -24.33 -5.26 -14.15
C ASP A 90 -22.82 -5.15 -14.42
N SER A 91 -22.04 -5.98 -13.73
CA SER A 91 -20.57 -5.93 -13.77
C SER A 91 -19.98 -6.35 -15.12
N ASP A 92 -20.69 -7.17 -15.90
CA ASP A 92 -20.18 -7.75 -17.14
C ASP A 92 -20.64 -6.93 -18.36
N THR A 93 -21.79 -6.25 -18.30
CA THR A 93 -22.31 -5.45 -19.42
C THR A 93 -22.09 -3.94 -19.28
N ASP A 94 -22.22 -3.40 -18.07
CA ASP A 94 -22.24 -1.94 -17.87
C ASP A 94 -20.84 -1.38 -17.52
N ILE A 95 -19.95 -2.23 -17.00
CA ILE A 95 -18.63 -1.82 -16.53
C ILE A 95 -17.56 -2.15 -17.57
N ILE A 96 -16.82 -1.13 -18.02
CA ILE A 96 -15.72 -1.28 -18.98
C ILE A 96 -14.36 -1.34 -18.33
N GLY A 97 -14.21 -0.83 -17.11
CA GLY A 97 -12.94 -0.92 -16.42
C GLY A 97 -13.00 -0.71 -14.93
N VAL A 98 -11.95 -1.17 -14.26
CA VAL A 98 -11.84 -1.26 -12.82
C VAL A 98 -10.47 -0.76 -12.38
N MET A 99 -10.45 0.09 -11.36
CA MET A 99 -9.23 0.39 -10.60
C MET A 99 -8.98 -0.75 -9.61
N VAL A 100 -7.78 -1.36 -9.63
CA VAL A 100 -7.30 -2.48 -8.76
C VAL A 100 -7.22 -3.85 -9.48
N GLU A 101 -6.38 -4.73 -8.94
CA GLU A 101 -6.14 -6.14 -9.30
C GLU A 101 -7.39 -6.99 -9.52
N VAL A 102 -8.53 -6.59 -8.94
CA VAL A 102 -9.85 -7.17 -9.22
C VAL A 102 -10.15 -7.20 -10.72
N GLY A 103 -9.62 -6.24 -11.50
CA GLY A 103 -9.70 -6.22 -12.94
C GLY A 103 -9.13 -7.48 -13.62
N LYS A 104 -8.07 -8.12 -13.08
CA LYS A 104 -7.51 -9.36 -13.65
C LYS A 104 -8.51 -10.53 -13.63
N LEU A 105 -9.42 -10.50 -12.65
CA LEU A 105 -10.42 -11.53 -12.44
C LEU A 105 -11.81 -11.13 -13.00
N MET A 106 -11.91 -9.94 -13.61
CA MET A 106 -13.10 -9.45 -14.29
C MET A 106 -12.86 -9.37 -15.79
N SER A 107 -13.90 -9.53 -16.60
CA SER A 107 -13.82 -9.40 -18.06
C SER A 107 -13.86 -7.93 -18.50
N CYS A 108 -13.11 -7.05 -17.83
CA CYS A 108 -13.08 -5.61 -18.10
C CYS A 108 -11.65 -5.06 -18.04
N TYR A 109 -11.45 -3.85 -18.56
CA TYR A 109 -10.13 -3.21 -18.58
C TYR A 109 -9.65 -2.88 -17.17
N GLN A 110 -8.44 -3.31 -16.82
CA GLN A 110 -7.84 -2.91 -15.56
C GLN A 110 -7.02 -1.63 -15.74
N GLN A 111 -7.29 -0.64 -14.88
CA GLN A 111 -6.43 0.53 -14.74
C GLN A 111 -5.76 0.51 -13.36
N LEU A 112 -4.44 0.64 -13.30
CA LEU A 112 -3.75 0.79 -12.02
C LEU A 112 -4.00 2.20 -11.46
N CYS A 113 -4.14 2.29 -10.13
CA CYS A 113 -4.28 3.58 -9.47
C CYS A 113 -2.92 4.29 -9.50
N PHE A 114 -2.78 5.39 -10.26
CA PHE A 114 -1.53 6.15 -10.31
C PHE A 114 -1.10 6.69 -8.94
N ALA A 115 -2.05 7.02 -8.07
CA ALA A 115 -1.76 7.45 -6.71
C ALA A 115 -1.10 6.34 -5.86
N HIS A 116 -1.35 5.07 -6.18
CA HIS A 116 -0.61 3.94 -5.62
C HIS A 116 0.67 3.65 -6.41
N GLY A 117 0.61 3.72 -7.75
CA GLY A 117 1.73 3.41 -8.63
C GLY A 117 2.94 4.31 -8.42
N LEU A 118 2.75 5.62 -8.26
CA LEU A 118 3.85 6.58 -8.09
C LEU A 118 4.67 6.30 -6.81
N PRO A 119 4.07 6.21 -5.60
CA PRO A 119 4.79 5.79 -4.41
C PRO A 119 5.45 4.41 -4.54
N LEU A 120 4.76 3.43 -5.14
CA LEU A 120 5.31 2.09 -5.34
C LEU A 120 6.54 2.11 -6.24
N THR A 121 6.53 2.86 -7.34
CA THR A 121 7.70 3.03 -8.23
C THR A 121 8.84 3.70 -7.50
N MET A 122 8.59 4.75 -6.71
CA MET A 122 9.64 5.40 -5.92
C MET A 122 10.25 4.45 -4.89
N VAL A 123 9.42 3.69 -4.18
CA VAL A 123 9.87 2.66 -3.22
C VAL A 123 10.66 1.57 -3.94
N ASP A 124 10.19 1.10 -5.10
CA ASP A 124 10.86 0.07 -5.91
C ASP A 124 12.22 0.57 -6.40
N MET A 125 12.31 1.79 -6.95
CA MET A 125 13.58 2.40 -7.34
C MET A 125 14.55 2.60 -6.17
N LEU A 126 14.03 2.94 -4.98
CA LEU A 126 14.83 3.13 -3.77
C LEU A 126 15.13 1.84 -3.01
N ASN A 127 14.52 0.71 -3.38
CA ASN A 127 14.75 -0.60 -2.76
C ASN A 127 15.49 -1.57 -3.68
N LYS A 128 15.29 -1.49 -5.00
CA LYS A 128 16.05 -2.24 -5.99
C LYS A 128 17.50 -1.79 -5.99
N ASN A 129 18.33 -2.60 -5.34
CA ASN A 129 19.77 -2.61 -5.54
C ASN A 129 20.23 -4.03 -5.89
N ASN A 130 21.18 -4.11 -6.82
CA ASN A 130 22.36 -4.99 -6.73
C ASN A 130 22.19 -6.51 -6.60
N ILE A 131 21.07 -7.13 -7.00
CA ILE A 131 21.03 -8.61 -7.11
C ILE A 131 22.15 -9.11 -8.05
N GLU A 132 22.58 -8.31 -9.03
CA GLU A 132 23.65 -8.68 -9.96
C GLU A 132 25.09 -8.41 -9.47
N ARG A 133 25.32 -7.98 -8.20
CA ARG A 133 26.70 -7.68 -7.74
C ARG A 133 27.19 -8.42 -6.49
N GLU A 134 26.35 -9.21 -5.83
CA GLU A 134 26.78 -9.94 -4.62
C GLU A 134 27.27 -11.38 -4.88
N GLU A 135 27.24 -11.88 -6.12
CA GLU A 135 27.76 -13.23 -6.43
C GLU A 135 29.28 -13.28 -6.68
N GLU A 136 29.96 -12.14 -6.84
CA GLU A 136 31.43 -12.10 -6.99
C GLU A 136 32.03 -11.15 -5.96
N HIS A 137 32.25 -11.62 -4.72
CA HIS A 137 33.55 -11.56 -4.04
C HIS A 137 33.47 -12.12 -2.61
N GLN A 138 34.36 -13.08 -2.38
CA GLN A 138 34.50 -13.99 -1.24
C GLN A 138 34.89 -13.35 0.10
N GLU A 139 34.52 -14.09 1.16
CA GLU A 139 35.24 -14.38 2.41
C GLU A 139 35.92 -13.23 3.17
N ILE A 140 35.48 -13.00 4.42
CA ILE A 140 36.30 -13.18 5.63
C ILE A 140 35.35 -13.44 6.82
N THR A 141 35.81 -14.35 7.66
CA THR A 141 35.20 -15.00 8.82
C THR A 141 34.94 -14.08 10.03
N SER A 142 33.85 -14.33 10.75
CA SER A 142 33.85 -14.53 12.21
C SER A 142 32.44 -14.87 12.69
N ASN A 143 32.32 -16.04 13.33
CA ASN A 143 31.12 -16.59 13.96
C ASN A 143 30.51 -15.63 15.00
N GLU A 144 29.22 -15.33 14.87
CA GLU A 144 28.28 -15.38 15.98
C GLU A 144 27.00 -16.07 15.49
N SER A 145 26.69 -17.18 16.13
CA SER A 145 25.50 -17.99 15.90
C SER A 145 24.30 -17.36 16.59
N ASP A 146 23.26 -17.00 15.83
CA ASP A 146 21.91 -16.82 16.34
C ASP A 146 20.94 -17.54 15.40
N THR A 147 20.43 -18.67 15.87
CA THR A 147 19.39 -19.48 15.25
C THR A 147 18.00 -18.96 15.59
N ASP A 148 17.10 -19.15 14.62
CA ASP A 148 15.64 -19.09 14.61
C ASP A 148 14.95 -17.72 14.49
N ASP A 149 14.81 -17.32 13.22
CA ASP A 149 13.52 -17.22 12.52
C ASP A 149 12.26 -16.89 13.35
N GLU A 150 11.91 -15.60 13.34
CA GLU A 150 10.68 -15.23 12.66
C GLU A 150 10.99 -14.12 11.65
N GLU A 151 11.39 -14.56 10.47
CA GLU A 151 11.03 -13.88 9.25
C GLU A 151 9.52 -13.56 9.29
N THR A 152 9.18 -12.31 9.59
CA THR A 152 8.17 -11.64 8.76
C THR A 152 8.82 -11.35 7.41
N ASN A 153 9.18 -12.45 6.72
CA ASN A 153 9.13 -12.47 5.29
C ASN A 153 7.70 -12.07 4.98
N ASN A 154 7.56 -10.86 4.46
CA ASN A 154 6.47 -10.61 3.56
C ASN A 154 6.71 -11.51 2.34
N THR A 155 6.50 -12.82 2.48
CA THR A 155 6.07 -13.73 1.43
C THR A 155 4.65 -13.32 1.05
N TYR A 156 4.48 -12.05 0.65
CA TYR A 156 3.57 -11.79 -0.42
C TYR A 156 4.39 -12.18 -1.64
N GLU A 157 3.89 -13.19 -2.36
CA GLU A 157 4.38 -13.55 -3.67
C GLU A 157 4.87 -12.31 -4.40
N GLU A 158 5.99 -12.45 -5.08
CA GLU A 158 6.61 -11.47 -5.96
C GLU A 158 5.57 -10.92 -6.96
N GLN A 159 4.69 -10.02 -6.50
CA GLN A 159 3.72 -9.30 -7.32
C GLN A 159 4.45 -8.11 -7.92
N GLY A 160 5.58 -8.43 -8.56
CA GLY A 160 6.31 -7.52 -9.40
C GLY A 160 5.34 -6.95 -10.42
N VAL A 161 5.28 -5.62 -10.48
CA VAL A 161 4.67 -4.93 -11.61
C VAL A 161 5.58 -5.19 -12.81
N THR A 162 5.31 -6.26 -13.55
CA THR A 162 5.95 -6.46 -14.86
C THR A 162 5.31 -5.47 -15.83
N VAL A 163 5.90 -4.28 -15.94
CA VAL A 163 5.54 -3.31 -16.96
C VAL A 163 5.95 -3.88 -18.32
N ILE A 164 5.03 -4.57 -19.02
CA ILE A 164 5.23 -4.90 -20.44
C ILE A 164 5.09 -3.58 -21.21
N THR A 165 6.20 -2.86 -21.33
CA THR A 165 6.32 -1.74 -22.25
C THR A 165 6.55 -2.33 -23.64
N THR A 166 5.67 -2.06 -24.60
CA THR A 166 5.93 -2.31 -26.03
C THR A 166 6.90 -1.30 -26.63
N THR A 167 7.75 -0.69 -25.81
CA THR A 167 8.67 0.36 -26.22
C THR A 167 9.86 -0.27 -26.91
N ASP A 168 10.14 0.16 -28.14
CA ASP A 168 11.31 -0.23 -28.93
C ASP A 168 12.57 -0.22 -28.04
N PRO A 169 13.30 -1.35 -27.92
CA PRO A 169 14.50 -1.46 -27.09
C PRO A 169 15.56 -0.38 -27.39
N ARG A 170 15.49 0.24 -28.57
CA ARG A 170 16.43 1.27 -29.03
C ARG A 170 16.18 2.67 -28.46
N HIS A 171 15.06 2.88 -27.74
CA HIS A 171 14.71 4.20 -27.19
C HIS A 171 14.87 4.35 -25.66
N LEU A 172 15.30 3.29 -24.96
CA LEU A 172 15.63 3.34 -23.54
C LEU A 172 17.15 3.23 -23.32
N HIS A 173 17.91 4.16 -23.91
CA HIS A 173 19.20 4.51 -23.32
C HIS A 173 18.94 5.49 -22.16
N LEU A 174 18.19 5.02 -21.15
CA LEU A 174 18.30 5.60 -19.82
C LEU A 174 19.72 5.27 -19.40
N SER A 175 20.62 6.26 -19.51
CA SER A 175 21.95 6.18 -18.93
C SER A 175 21.76 5.60 -17.54
N ARG A 176 22.31 4.40 -17.30
CA ARG A 176 22.33 3.70 -16.00
C ARG A 176 22.54 4.75 -14.93
N ALA A 177 21.44 5.18 -14.32
CA ALA A 177 21.51 6.23 -13.32
C ALA A 177 22.41 5.63 -12.25
N GLU A 178 23.57 6.25 -12.04
CA GLU A 178 24.44 5.86 -10.95
C GLU A 178 23.55 5.77 -9.72
N VAL A 179 23.44 4.57 -9.15
CA VAL A 179 22.68 4.32 -7.93
C VAL A 179 23.05 5.45 -6.99
N ILE A 180 22.07 6.28 -6.62
CA ILE A 180 22.32 7.45 -5.80
C ILE A 180 23.12 6.94 -4.59
N PRO A 181 24.35 7.44 -4.32
CA PRO A 181 25.23 6.90 -3.27
C PRO A 181 24.56 6.78 -1.90
N ARG A 182 23.49 7.55 -1.69
CA ARG A 182 22.61 7.61 -0.51
C ARG A 182 21.71 6.38 -0.29
N TYR A 183 21.69 5.38 -1.18
CA TYR A 183 20.93 4.14 -0.93
C TYR A 183 21.47 3.38 0.28
N ASN A 184 22.79 3.27 0.40
CA ASN A 184 23.42 2.57 1.52
C ASN A 184 23.01 3.20 2.86
N ASP A 185 22.75 4.50 2.88
CA ASP A 185 22.31 5.22 4.06
C ASP A 185 20.86 4.87 4.46
N LEU A 186 19.97 4.60 3.49
CA LEU A 186 18.61 4.11 3.77
C LEU A 186 18.63 2.73 4.42
N GLN A 187 19.48 1.82 3.95
CA GLN A 187 19.60 0.49 4.56
C GLN A 187 20.21 0.55 5.95
N LYS A 188 21.24 1.40 6.17
CA LYS A 188 21.80 1.66 7.50
C LYS A 188 20.74 2.23 8.44
N MET A 189 19.98 3.23 8.00
CA MET A 189 18.87 3.80 8.76
C MET A 189 17.86 2.72 9.16
N ARG A 190 17.42 1.87 8.23
CA ARG A 190 16.50 0.76 8.52
C ARG A 190 17.07 -0.23 9.54
N LYS A 191 18.37 -0.54 9.48
CA LYS A 191 19.04 -1.40 10.48
C LYS A 191 18.96 -0.78 11.87
N VAL A 192 19.24 0.51 12.01
CA VAL A 192 19.12 1.24 13.28
C VAL A 192 17.67 1.27 13.77
N VAL A 193 16.69 1.54 12.90
CA VAL A 193 15.27 1.50 13.31
C VAL A 193 14.86 0.10 13.78
N LYS A 194 15.25 -0.96 13.05
CA LYS A 194 14.97 -2.36 13.43
C LYS A 194 15.61 -2.72 14.77
N LEU A 195 16.79 -2.20 15.06
CA LEU A 195 17.53 -2.42 16.30
C LEU A 195 16.71 -2.03 17.53
N PHE A 196 16.12 -0.83 17.51
CA PHE A 196 15.28 -0.34 18.60
C PHE A 196 13.89 -0.97 18.58
N LYS A 197 13.29 -1.24 17.41
CA LYS A 197 11.96 -1.86 17.33
C LYS A 197 11.91 -3.34 17.75
N ARG A 198 12.99 -4.10 17.56
CA ARG A 198 13.04 -5.53 17.92
C ARG A 198 13.30 -5.78 19.41
N SER A 199 13.76 -4.78 20.13
CA SER A 199 14.07 -4.90 21.56
C SER A 199 13.35 -3.80 22.33
N PRO A 200 12.12 -4.08 22.82
CA PRO A 200 11.36 -3.14 23.64
C PRO A 200 12.19 -2.61 24.82
N THR A 201 12.96 -3.49 25.48
CA THR A 201 13.88 -3.10 26.55
C THR A 201 14.93 -2.07 26.13
N LYS A 202 15.49 -2.18 24.91
CA LYS A 202 16.47 -1.21 24.39
C LYS A 202 15.81 0.11 23.99
N TYR A 203 14.57 0.06 23.51
CA TYR A 203 13.80 1.25 23.21
C TYR A 203 13.48 2.04 24.47
N ASP A 204 12.92 1.37 25.48
CA ASP A 204 12.48 1.98 26.74
C ASP A 204 13.67 2.46 27.60
N MET A 205 14.78 1.70 27.64
CA MET A 205 15.95 2.06 28.47
C MET A 205 16.78 3.21 27.90
N TYR A 206 17.03 3.23 26.60
CA TYR A 206 18.02 4.13 26.00
C TYR A 206 17.37 5.25 25.20
N LEU A 207 16.46 4.92 24.28
CA LEU A 207 15.95 5.91 23.34
C LEU A 207 14.83 6.77 23.95
N GLU A 208 13.87 6.16 24.64
CA GLU A 208 12.69 6.87 25.16
C GLU A 208 13.06 7.99 26.13
N LYS A 209 14.08 7.77 26.98
CA LYS A 209 14.63 8.78 27.89
C LYS A 209 15.11 10.02 27.13
N TYR A 210 15.96 9.83 26.12
CA TYR A 210 16.49 10.94 25.33
C TYR A 210 15.40 11.67 24.54
N VAL A 211 14.42 10.93 24.01
CA VAL A 211 13.30 11.54 23.28
C VAL A 211 12.44 12.40 24.20
N LYS A 212 12.14 11.92 25.42
CA LYS A 212 11.38 12.69 26.42
C LYS A 212 12.11 13.95 26.85
N GLU A 213 13.42 13.86 27.07
CA GLU A 213 14.27 15.00 27.46
C GLU A 213 14.38 16.06 26.35
N ASP A 214 14.55 15.64 25.10
CA ASP A 214 14.80 16.54 23.96
C ASP A 214 13.52 17.14 23.36
N THR A 215 12.45 16.33 23.27
CA THR A 215 11.23 16.73 22.54
C THR A 215 10.04 17.03 23.46
N GLY A 216 10.07 16.60 24.72
CA GLY A 216 8.93 16.68 25.63
C GLY A 216 7.74 15.80 25.24
N GLU A 217 7.87 14.99 24.18
CA GLU A 217 6.83 14.10 23.64
C GLU A 217 7.30 12.64 23.66
N GLU A 218 6.35 11.71 23.66
CA GLU A 218 6.63 10.27 23.50
C GLU A 218 6.62 9.89 22.01
N ILE A 219 7.69 10.23 21.29
CA ILE A 219 7.80 9.96 19.85
C ILE A 219 8.56 8.65 19.61
N SER A 220 7.93 7.69 18.93
CA SER A 220 8.54 6.40 18.61
C SER A 220 8.98 6.21 17.18
N LEU A 221 10.13 5.55 16.98
CA LEU A 221 10.63 5.20 15.66
C LEU A 221 9.65 4.31 14.89
N ILE A 222 9.51 4.59 13.59
CA ILE A 222 8.64 3.85 12.67
C ILE A 222 9.47 3.25 11.56
N LEU A 223 9.24 1.97 11.26
CA LEU A 223 9.83 1.29 10.12
C LEU A 223 8.91 1.47 8.91
N ASP A 224 9.51 1.67 7.74
CA ASP A 224 8.77 1.88 6.52
C ASP A 224 8.12 0.58 6.02
N CYS A 225 7.03 0.73 5.27
CA CYS A 225 6.26 -0.35 4.67
C CYS A 225 6.15 -0.08 3.17
N SER A 226 6.54 -1.05 2.34
CA SER A 226 6.65 -0.90 0.89
C SER A 226 5.33 -0.57 0.19
N ILE A 227 4.21 -1.03 0.77
CA ILE A 227 2.87 -0.90 0.18
C ILE A 227 2.06 0.28 0.75
N ARG A 228 2.52 0.91 1.83
CA ARG A 228 1.80 2.04 2.45
C ARG A 228 2.32 3.36 1.91
N TRP A 229 1.40 4.23 1.51
CA TRP A 229 1.75 5.56 1.01
C TRP A 229 2.57 6.34 2.02
N ASN A 230 3.61 7.01 1.51
CA ASN A 230 4.49 7.89 2.28
C ASN A 230 5.19 7.25 3.49
N SER A 231 5.16 5.91 3.62
CA SER A 231 5.73 5.25 4.79
C SER A 231 7.24 5.47 4.89
N LEU A 232 7.94 5.47 3.74
CA LEU A 232 9.38 5.75 3.69
C LEU A 232 9.68 7.19 4.12
N LEU A 233 8.91 8.17 3.61
CA LEU A 233 9.07 9.57 3.99
C LEU A 233 8.85 9.76 5.50
N ALA A 234 7.78 9.20 6.04
CA ALA A 234 7.48 9.29 7.47
C ALA A 234 8.60 8.67 8.33
N THR A 235 9.19 7.55 7.89
CA THR A 235 10.35 6.95 8.55
C THR A 235 11.57 7.86 8.49
N ILE A 236 11.90 8.44 7.33
CA ILE A 236 13.06 9.34 7.18
C ILE A 236 12.86 10.60 8.04
N GLU A 237 11.70 11.25 7.97
CA GLU A 237 11.39 12.45 8.75
C GLU A 237 11.50 12.18 10.24
N ARG A 238 10.94 11.05 10.71
CA ARG A 238 10.99 10.70 12.13
C ARG A 238 12.39 10.32 12.59
N PHE A 239 13.14 9.59 11.76
CA PHE A 239 14.53 9.26 12.03
C PHE A 239 15.38 10.54 12.13
N HIS A 240 15.18 11.48 11.20
CA HIS A 240 15.87 12.77 11.22
C HIS A 240 15.49 13.60 12.45
N LYS A 241 14.20 13.67 12.81
CA LYS A 241 13.72 14.37 14.02
C LYS A 241 14.40 13.83 15.29
N LEU A 242 14.60 12.52 15.36
CA LEU A 242 15.18 11.85 16.53
C LEU A 242 16.69 11.62 16.44
N LYS A 243 17.38 12.18 15.44
CA LYS A 243 18.79 11.87 15.15
C LYS A 243 19.70 12.03 16.37
N VAL A 244 19.61 13.15 17.08
CA VAL A 244 20.44 13.43 18.27
C VAL A 244 20.17 12.41 19.38
N CYS A 245 18.90 12.03 19.58
CA CYS A 245 18.51 11.01 20.56
C CYS A 245 19.04 9.62 20.17
N ILE A 246 19.00 9.29 18.87
CA ILE A 246 19.50 8.03 18.32
C ILE A 246 21.01 7.94 18.51
N ASP A 247 21.76 9.00 18.17
CA ASP A 247 23.23 9.03 18.28
C ASP A 247 23.66 8.75 19.74
N LYS A 248 23.05 9.46 20.71
CA LYS A 248 23.27 9.23 22.15
C LYS A 248 22.90 7.80 22.58
N ALA A 249 21.75 7.30 22.14
CA ALA A 249 21.30 5.96 22.50
C ALA A 249 22.18 4.85 21.91
N VAL A 250 22.78 5.07 20.73
CA VAL A 250 23.73 4.14 20.13
C VAL A 250 25.07 4.15 20.87
N GLU A 251 25.58 5.34 21.24
CA GLU A 251 26.81 5.49 22.01
C GLU A 251 26.72 4.82 23.38
N ASP A 252 25.66 5.12 24.14
CA ASP A 252 25.43 4.53 25.47
C ASP A 252 25.36 3.01 25.42
N ARG A 253 24.72 2.46 24.38
CA ARG A 253 24.67 1.01 24.21
C ARG A 253 26.04 0.40 23.93
N LEU A 254 26.89 1.07 23.14
CA LEU A 254 28.24 0.57 22.83
C LEU A 254 29.19 0.68 24.04
N SER A 255 28.84 1.50 25.04
CA SER A 255 29.61 1.72 26.25
C SER A 255 29.37 0.70 27.37
N TYR A 256 28.34 -0.15 27.25
CA TYR A 256 28.06 -1.25 28.19
C TYR A 256 28.16 -2.62 27.48
N PRO A 257 29.17 -3.45 27.80
CA PRO A 257 29.30 -4.81 27.27
C PRO A 257 28.21 -5.76 27.80
#